data_AF-A0AA48IFL4-F1
#
_entry.id   AF-A0AA48IFL4-F1
#
_cell.length_a   1.000
_cell.length_b   1.000
_cell.length_c   1.000
_cell.angle_alpha   90.00
_cell.angle_beta   90.00
_cell.angle_gamma   90.00
#
_symmetry.space_group_name_H-M   'P 1'
#
loop_
_entity.id
_entity.type
_entity.pdbx_description
1 polymer ?
#
loop_
_entity_poly.entity_id
_entity_poly.type
_entity_poly.pdbx_seq_one_letter_code
_entity_poly.pdbx_strand_id
1 'polypeptide(L)'
;MPEPAAQMGRPLPVLFISTLIPIALTLIVHPLIPVFGLSEYFPLPPQPTFPALQANVGFALLALVGTLLIVPKVGPAFIEKGIRGRDLLKPGGRTSGPWIPECLGLPCASLYLLLMMLFIPFPFSHIFQVAGNNGVGREKFPIRELTFYLTSLLSLFTATMLGFIDDLFDIRWRHKLPIPLIAAVPTLLVYYATGGWTWVVLPESVGKLLCSLGLPGWTGAPVVNLHVFYYVYLVLLPTFTTNSINILAGINGVEVIQPLIIAMSVTLNDLFFLPIWPEWLLALLGVENPASGRMLPWAVGQVVTRHLMSLYFMIPLIGVCAGFLWHNWYPARAFPGDTLCYFTGMAFSAVAIQGHFSKTMLLFFLPQIFNFLLSSPQLFRLVPCPRHRLPHFNEATGLLEPSKAVFERAPPLLGRIILEAFQILGLTRLERAPPPADSKSGEKTPSDSWPQDGDLISATNLTLLNVLLVRLGPMREPTLCLLVGAGQVAGSAVAFAIRYGVGSLVYGGDRR
;
A
#
# COMPACT_ATOMS: atom_id res chain seq x y z
N MET A 1 41.11 -13.01 1.97
CA MET A 1 40.21 -13.98 2.63
C MET A 1 38.81 -13.67 2.14
N PRO A 2 38.02 -14.64 1.63
CA PRO A 2 36.61 -14.38 1.39
C PRO A 2 35.97 -14.03 2.74
N GLU A 3 35.24 -12.92 2.81
CA GLU A 3 34.42 -12.60 3.98
C GLU A 3 33.55 -13.82 4.30
N PRO A 4 33.39 -14.20 5.58
CA PRO A 4 32.46 -15.26 5.95
C PRO A 4 31.11 -14.90 5.33
N ALA A 5 30.56 -15.79 4.51
CA ALA A 5 29.28 -15.58 3.84
C ALA A 5 28.27 -15.18 4.91
N ALA A 6 27.98 -13.86 4.98
CA ALA A 6 27.06 -13.33 5.95
C ALA A 6 25.77 -14.12 5.75
N GLN A 7 25.30 -14.78 6.81
CA GLN A 7 24.09 -15.58 6.75
C GLN A 7 22.98 -14.68 6.18
N MET A 8 22.57 -14.95 4.94
CA MET A 8 21.71 -14.06 4.19
C MET A 8 20.28 -14.24 4.64
N GLY A 9 19.60 -13.13 4.89
CA GLY A 9 18.32 -13.13 5.60
C GLY A 9 18.46 -13.31 7.12
N ARG A 10 17.33 -13.23 7.82
CA ARG A 10 17.27 -13.52 9.25
C ARG A 10 17.16 -15.02 9.50
N PRO A 11 17.61 -15.49 10.68
CA PRO A 11 17.41 -16.88 11.08
C PRO A 11 15.92 -17.24 10.99
N LEU A 12 15.64 -18.42 10.45
CA LEU A 12 14.29 -18.89 10.23
C LEU A 12 13.68 -19.37 11.55
N PRO A 13 12.44 -18.98 11.88
CA PRO A 13 11.75 -19.51 13.05
C PRO A 13 11.24 -20.93 12.75
N VAL A 14 12.12 -21.93 12.87
CA VAL A 14 11.87 -23.32 12.42
C VAL A 14 10.62 -23.91 13.05
N LEU A 15 10.43 -23.76 14.36
CA LEU A 15 9.25 -24.27 15.05
C LEU A 15 7.96 -23.65 14.48
N PHE A 16 7.92 -22.33 14.34
CA PHE A 16 6.80 -21.60 13.76
C PHE A 16 6.48 -22.09 12.34
N ILE A 17 7.49 -22.19 11.47
CA ILE A 17 7.34 -22.69 10.10
C ILE A 17 6.80 -24.13 10.10
N SER A 18 7.39 -25.01 10.90
CA SER A 18 6.99 -26.43 10.97
C SER A 18 5.54 -26.62 11.45
N THR A 19 5.03 -25.72 12.30
CA THR A 19 3.64 -25.74 12.76
C THR A 19 2.67 -25.18 11.73
N LEU A 20 3.05 -24.14 10.99
CA LEU A 20 2.14 -23.48 10.05
C LEU A 20 1.90 -24.28 8.78
N ILE A 21 2.88 -25.05 8.29
CA ILE A 21 2.73 -25.81 7.04
C ILE A 21 1.58 -26.84 7.13
N PRO A 22 1.51 -27.73 8.14
CA PRO A 22 0.40 -28.67 8.26
C PRO A 22 -0.95 -27.97 8.42
N ILE A 23 -1.01 -26.86 9.17
CA ILE A 23 -2.23 -26.06 9.35
C ILE A 23 -2.68 -25.50 8.00
N ALA A 24 -1.76 -24.89 7.25
CA ALA A 24 -2.04 -24.32 5.93
C ALA A 24 -2.56 -25.38 4.95
N LEU A 25 -1.90 -26.53 4.88
CA LEU A 25 -2.32 -27.64 4.03
C LEU A 25 -3.70 -28.19 4.44
N THR A 26 -3.97 -28.30 5.74
CA THR A 26 -5.29 -28.73 6.23
C THR A 26 -6.39 -27.76 5.81
N LEU A 27 -6.14 -26.45 5.95
CA LEU A 27 -7.09 -25.41 5.53
C LEU A 27 -7.37 -25.40 4.02
N ILE A 28 -6.37 -25.78 3.20
CA ILE A 28 -6.49 -25.87 1.74
C ILE A 28 -7.17 -27.17 1.32
N VAL A 29 -6.82 -28.31 1.93
CA VAL A 29 -7.36 -29.62 1.54
C VAL A 29 -8.80 -29.78 2.00
N HIS A 30 -9.17 -29.24 3.16
CA HIS A 30 -10.50 -29.44 3.74
C HIS A 30 -11.65 -29.05 2.78
N PRO A 31 -11.65 -27.87 2.13
CA PRO A 31 -12.68 -27.51 1.13
C PRO A 31 -12.74 -28.40 -0.11
N LEU A 32 -11.67 -29.14 -0.43
CA LEU A 32 -11.59 -30.00 -1.61
C LEU A 32 -12.18 -31.40 -1.38
N ILE A 33 -12.26 -31.85 -0.12
CA ILE A 33 -12.72 -33.21 0.21
C ILE A 33 -14.12 -33.51 -0.34
N PRO A 34 -15.13 -32.63 -0.17
CA PRO A 34 -16.45 -32.88 -0.76
C PRO A 34 -16.45 -32.81 -2.29
N VAL A 35 -15.58 -32.00 -2.89
CA VAL A 35 -15.45 -31.87 -4.36
C VAL A 35 -15.01 -33.18 -4.99
N PHE A 36 -14.14 -33.93 -4.30
CA PHE A 36 -13.65 -35.23 -4.75
C PHE A 36 -14.49 -36.43 -4.24
N GLY A 37 -15.61 -36.18 -3.55
CA GLY A 37 -16.45 -37.25 -2.99
C GLY A 37 -15.77 -38.05 -1.88
N LEU A 38 -14.80 -37.46 -1.18
CA LEU A 38 -13.99 -38.14 -0.16
C LEU A 38 -14.53 -37.97 1.28
N SER A 39 -15.70 -37.35 1.45
CA SER A 39 -16.25 -37.02 2.77
C SER A 39 -16.47 -38.23 3.68
N GLU A 40 -16.77 -39.41 3.12
CA GLU A 40 -16.96 -40.65 3.89
C GLU A 40 -15.65 -41.20 4.48
N TYR A 41 -14.50 -40.89 3.87
CA TYR A 41 -13.19 -41.39 4.28
C TYR A 41 -12.50 -40.49 5.32
N PHE A 42 -12.94 -39.24 5.45
CA PHE A 42 -12.34 -38.25 6.33
C PHE A 42 -13.42 -37.61 7.23
N PRO A 43 -13.54 -38.03 8.50
CA PRO A 43 -14.50 -37.47 9.44
C PRO A 43 -14.03 -36.09 9.93
N LEU A 44 -14.21 -35.08 9.09
CA LEU A 44 -13.85 -33.68 9.37
C LEU A 44 -15.09 -32.87 9.76
N PRO A 45 -14.91 -31.76 10.51
CA PRO A 45 -16.02 -30.87 10.84
C PRO A 45 -16.73 -30.35 9.58
N PRO A 46 -18.01 -29.94 9.70
CA PRO A 46 -18.75 -29.40 8.57
C PRO A 46 -18.03 -28.20 7.94
N GLN A 47 -18.17 -28.07 6.62
CA GLN A 47 -17.58 -26.97 5.87
C GLN A 47 -18.11 -25.62 6.40
N PRO A 48 -17.25 -24.60 6.51
CA PRO A 48 -17.69 -23.26 6.90
C PRO A 48 -18.55 -22.62 5.80
N THR A 49 -19.26 -21.55 6.13
CA THR A 49 -20.09 -20.78 5.18
C THR A 49 -19.33 -20.35 3.92
N PHE A 50 -18.02 -20.09 4.06
CA PHE A 50 -17.14 -19.72 2.95
C PHE A 50 -15.93 -20.67 2.87
N PRO A 51 -16.05 -21.86 2.24
CA PRO A 51 -14.96 -22.83 2.14
C PRO A 51 -13.74 -22.27 1.39
N ALA A 52 -13.96 -21.45 0.37
CA ALA A 52 -12.89 -20.76 -0.35
C ALA A 52 -12.13 -19.77 0.55
N LEU A 53 -12.81 -19.09 1.48
CA LEU A 53 -12.14 -18.20 2.43
C LEU A 53 -11.27 -18.99 3.42
N GLN A 54 -11.70 -20.19 3.83
CA GLN A 54 -10.87 -21.09 4.64
C GLN A 54 -9.59 -21.47 3.89
N ALA A 55 -9.71 -21.94 2.64
CA ALA A 55 -8.54 -22.24 1.81
C ALA A 55 -7.63 -21.02 1.63
N ASN A 56 -8.21 -19.84 1.42
CA ASN A 56 -7.47 -18.59 1.29
C ASN A 56 -6.60 -18.27 2.51
N VAL A 57 -7.09 -18.52 3.73
CA VAL A 57 -6.27 -18.41 4.96
C VAL A 57 -5.09 -19.39 4.90
N GLY A 58 -5.32 -20.62 4.43
CA GLY A 58 -4.23 -21.57 4.20
C GLY A 58 -3.21 -21.08 3.16
N PHE A 59 -3.65 -20.53 2.03
CA PHE A 59 -2.77 -19.91 1.03
C PHE A 59 -2.00 -18.72 1.60
N ALA A 60 -2.59 -17.93 2.50
CA ALA A 60 -1.89 -16.84 3.17
C ALA A 60 -0.81 -17.32 4.15
N LEU A 61 -1.04 -18.42 4.86
CA LEU A 61 -0.02 -19.07 5.68
C LEU A 61 1.12 -19.63 4.80
N LEU A 62 0.80 -20.22 3.64
CA LEU A 62 1.81 -20.63 2.67
C LEU A 62 2.58 -19.43 2.10
N ALA A 63 1.91 -18.30 1.87
CA ALA A 63 2.56 -17.07 1.42
C ALA A 63 3.55 -16.55 2.47
N LEU A 64 3.14 -16.51 3.74
CA LEU A 64 4.01 -16.15 4.88
C LEU A 64 5.23 -17.05 4.97
N VAL A 65 5.02 -18.37 5.03
CA VAL A 65 6.10 -19.35 5.16
C VAL A 65 6.99 -19.35 3.92
N GLY A 66 6.41 -19.32 2.73
CA GLY A 66 7.15 -19.31 1.47
C GLY A 66 8.03 -18.07 1.34
N THR A 67 7.53 -16.89 1.74
CA THR A 67 8.32 -15.67 1.77
C THR A 67 9.48 -15.74 2.76
N LEU A 68 9.26 -16.26 3.98
CA LEU A 68 10.32 -16.50 4.96
C LEU A 68 11.42 -17.40 4.39
N LEU A 69 11.04 -18.44 3.64
CA LEU A 69 11.98 -19.42 3.10
C LEU A 69 12.70 -18.95 1.83
N ILE A 70 12.03 -18.20 0.94
CA ILE A 70 12.59 -17.85 -0.37
C ILE A 70 13.64 -16.74 -0.29
N VAL A 71 13.41 -15.72 0.54
CA VAL A 71 14.30 -14.55 0.70
C VAL A 71 15.76 -14.94 0.99
N PRO A 72 16.07 -15.74 2.03
CA PRO A 72 17.44 -16.13 2.32
C PRO A 72 18.04 -17.06 1.25
N LYS A 73 17.20 -17.86 0.57
CA LYS A 73 17.65 -18.81 -0.46
C LYS A 73 18.07 -18.11 -1.76
N VAL A 74 17.34 -17.08 -2.18
CA VAL A 74 17.60 -16.38 -3.46
C VAL A 74 18.50 -15.17 -3.32
N GLY A 75 18.61 -14.60 -2.11
CA GLY A 75 19.50 -13.46 -1.81
C GLY A 75 20.93 -13.60 -2.37
N PRO A 76 21.62 -14.76 -2.23
CA PRO A 76 22.95 -14.99 -2.81
C PRO A 76 23.03 -14.76 -4.31
N ALA A 77 22.08 -15.30 -5.06
CA ALA A 77 22.04 -15.15 -6.50
C ALA A 77 21.82 -13.69 -6.92
N PHE A 78 20.99 -12.93 -6.19
CA PHE A 78 20.75 -11.51 -6.48
C PHE A 78 22.03 -10.67 -6.27
N ILE A 79 22.77 -10.91 -5.19
CA ILE A 79 24.07 -10.25 -4.96
C ILE A 79 25.08 -10.61 -6.06
N GLU A 80 25.17 -11.89 -6.44
CA GLU A 80 26.08 -12.36 -7.49
C GLU A 80 25.77 -11.71 -8.84
N LYS A 81 24.48 -11.52 -9.16
CA LYS A 81 24.02 -10.83 -10.37
C LYS A 81 24.12 -9.30 -10.30
N GLY A 82 24.62 -8.75 -9.20
CA GLY A 82 24.80 -7.31 -9.02
C GLY A 82 23.53 -6.55 -8.61
N ILE A 83 22.43 -7.25 -8.32
CA ILE A 83 21.18 -6.66 -7.82
C ILE A 83 21.31 -6.52 -6.30
N ARG A 84 22.00 -5.47 -5.87
CA ARG A 84 22.39 -5.24 -4.49
C ARG A 84 22.52 -3.76 -4.16
N GLY A 85 22.16 -3.41 -2.94
CA GLY A 85 22.28 -2.07 -2.38
C GLY A 85 23.11 -2.06 -1.09
N ARG A 86 23.55 -0.87 -0.69
CA ARG A 86 24.12 -0.64 0.66
C ARG A 86 23.12 0.16 1.48
N ASP A 87 23.03 -0.17 2.76
CA ASP A 87 22.18 0.58 3.68
C ASP A 87 22.81 1.96 3.97
N LEU A 88 22.14 3.00 3.48
CA LEU A 88 22.61 4.39 3.55
C LEU A 88 22.58 4.95 4.97
N LEU A 89 21.81 4.32 5.88
CA LEU A 89 21.54 4.79 7.23
C LEU A 89 22.29 4.00 8.30
N LYS A 90 23.45 3.44 7.92
CA LYS A 90 24.34 2.66 8.78
C LYS A 90 25.75 3.22 8.78
N PRO A 91 26.56 2.90 9.81
CA PRO A 91 27.99 3.17 9.78
C PRO A 91 28.62 2.68 8.48
N GLY A 92 29.42 3.54 7.85
CA GLY A 92 30.05 3.23 6.57
C GLY A 92 29.15 3.39 5.33
N GLY A 93 27.86 3.66 5.50
CA GLY A 93 26.88 4.03 4.47
C GLY A 93 27.17 3.45 3.06
N ARG A 94 27.48 4.35 2.10
CA ARG A 94 27.81 3.97 0.71
C ARG A 94 29.22 3.45 0.52
N THR A 95 30.15 3.71 1.42
CA THR A 95 31.60 3.56 1.19
C THR A 95 32.15 2.24 1.71
N SER A 96 31.68 1.76 2.85
CA SER A 96 32.16 0.53 3.49
C SER A 96 31.07 -0.39 4.04
N GLY A 97 29.79 -0.04 3.89
CA GLY A 97 28.68 -0.90 4.32
C GLY A 97 28.61 -2.25 3.57
N PRO A 98 28.07 -3.32 4.21
CA PRO A 98 27.91 -4.62 3.58
C PRO A 98 26.86 -4.57 2.45
N TRP A 99 27.02 -5.46 1.48
CA TRP A 99 26.01 -5.62 0.41
C TRP A 99 24.77 -6.33 0.94
N ILE A 100 23.60 -5.76 0.63
CA ILE A 100 22.29 -6.32 0.93
C ILE A 100 21.60 -6.62 -0.41
N PRO A 101 20.98 -7.79 -0.60
CA PRO A 101 20.28 -8.10 -1.82
C PRO A 101 19.08 -7.17 -2.01
N GLU A 102 18.96 -6.62 -3.22
CA GLU A 102 17.91 -5.68 -3.59
C GLU A 102 16.87 -6.34 -4.51
N CYS A 103 15.74 -5.68 -4.78
CA CYS A 103 14.67 -6.22 -5.62
C CYS A 103 14.11 -7.58 -5.13
N LEU A 104 14.22 -7.88 -3.84
CA LEU A 104 13.68 -9.13 -3.28
C LEU A 104 12.14 -9.11 -3.14
N GLY A 105 11.50 -7.99 -3.46
CA GLY A 105 10.07 -7.93 -3.74
C GLY A 105 9.65 -8.81 -4.92
N LEU A 106 10.51 -9.00 -5.92
CA LEU A 106 10.23 -9.83 -7.11
C LEU A 106 9.88 -11.29 -6.75
N PRO A 107 10.75 -12.08 -6.09
CA PRO A 107 10.43 -13.45 -5.73
C PRO A 107 9.22 -13.56 -4.80
N CYS A 108 8.98 -12.55 -3.96
CA CYS A 108 7.81 -12.49 -3.08
C CYS A 108 6.51 -12.27 -3.87
N ALA A 109 6.50 -11.35 -4.83
CA ALA A 109 5.38 -11.10 -5.72
C ALA A 109 5.13 -12.30 -6.66
N SER A 110 6.19 -12.96 -7.16
CA SER A 110 6.06 -14.19 -7.94
C SER A 110 5.42 -15.33 -7.14
N LEU A 111 5.84 -15.53 -5.89
CA LEU A 111 5.21 -16.50 -4.99
C LEU A 111 3.73 -16.19 -4.78
N TYR A 112 3.39 -14.92 -4.49
CA TYR A 112 2.00 -14.50 -4.35
C TYR A 112 1.17 -14.82 -5.60
N LEU A 113 1.66 -14.43 -6.78
CA LEU A 113 0.96 -14.65 -8.05
C LEU A 113 0.74 -16.14 -8.31
N LEU A 114 1.74 -16.98 -8.06
CA LEU A 114 1.62 -18.43 -8.18
C LEU A 114 0.55 -18.99 -7.23
N LEU A 115 0.59 -18.61 -5.96
CA LEU A 115 -0.39 -19.06 -4.96
C LEU A 115 -1.81 -18.61 -5.35
N MET A 116 -1.96 -17.39 -5.84
CA MET A 116 -3.25 -16.88 -6.30
C MET A 116 -3.74 -17.53 -7.60
N MET A 117 -2.85 -17.97 -8.49
CA MET A 117 -3.23 -18.80 -9.63
C MET A 117 -3.74 -20.18 -9.18
N LEU A 118 -3.06 -20.80 -8.21
CA LEU A 118 -3.49 -22.07 -7.62
C LEU A 118 -4.80 -21.94 -6.83
N PHE A 119 -5.10 -20.75 -6.30
CA PHE A 119 -6.35 -20.47 -5.59
C PHE A 119 -7.58 -20.30 -6.52
N ILE A 120 -7.40 -20.06 -7.83
CA ILE A 120 -8.50 -19.82 -8.78
C ILE A 120 -9.68 -20.81 -8.65
N PRO A 121 -9.48 -22.14 -8.53
CA PRO A 121 -10.60 -23.08 -8.50
C PRO A 121 -11.47 -22.98 -7.23
N PHE A 122 -10.94 -22.46 -6.13
CA PHE A 122 -11.60 -22.52 -4.82
C PHE A 122 -12.88 -21.68 -4.73
N PRO A 123 -12.91 -20.39 -5.15
CA PRO A 123 -14.14 -19.60 -5.20
C PRO A 123 -15.26 -20.24 -6.04
N PHE A 124 -14.90 -21.09 -7.01
CA PHE A 124 -15.83 -21.72 -7.95
C PHE A 124 -16.11 -23.20 -7.63
N SER A 125 -15.63 -23.69 -6.48
CA SER A 125 -15.68 -25.11 -6.10
C SER A 125 -17.08 -25.72 -6.02
N HIS A 126 -18.08 -24.94 -5.62
CA HIS A 126 -19.49 -25.37 -5.55
C HIS A 126 -20.04 -25.87 -6.90
N ILE A 127 -19.57 -25.31 -8.01
CA ILE A 127 -20.00 -25.68 -9.36
C ILE A 127 -19.52 -27.09 -9.73
N PHE A 128 -18.32 -27.46 -9.27
CA PHE A 128 -17.76 -28.79 -9.52
C PHE A 128 -18.48 -29.88 -8.71
N GLN A 129 -19.06 -29.55 -7.55
CA GLN A 129 -19.86 -30.48 -6.74
C GLN A 129 -21.20 -30.81 -7.41
N VAL A 130 -21.84 -29.82 -8.02
CA VAL A 130 -23.17 -29.99 -8.66
C VAL A 130 -23.09 -30.76 -9.99
N ALA A 131 -21.95 -30.72 -10.68
CA ALA A 131 -21.76 -31.44 -11.95
C ALA A 131 -21.86 -32.98 -11.82
N GLY A 132 -21.72 -33.54 -10.62
CA GLY A 132 -21.90 -34.97 -10.34
C GLY A 132 -23.35 -35.41 -10.07
N ASN A 133 -24.26 -34.48 -9.75
CA ASN A 133 -25.67 -34.79 -9.52
C ASN A 133 -26.49 -34.43 -10.76
N ASN A 134 -27.15 -35.43 -11.36
CA ASN A 134 -28.00 -35.31 -12.57
C ASN A 134 -29.33 -34.54 -12.32
N GLY A 135 -29.29 -33.43 -11.59
CA GLY A 135 -30.43 -32.59 -11.25
C GLY A 135 -30.68 -31.48 -12.26
N VAL A 136 -31.96 -31.24 -12.55
CA VAL A 136 -32.45 -30.12 -13.37
C VAL A 136 -32.04 -28.79 -12.74
N GLY A 137 -31.22 -28.00 -13.46
CA GLY A 137 -30.78 -26.66 -13.06
C GLY A 137 -29.26 -26.54 -12.91
N ARG A 138 -28.51 -26.58 -14.01
CA ARG A 138 -27.08 -26.24 -13.99
C ARG A 138 -26.93 -24.75 -13.65
N GLU A 139 -26.34 -24.44 -12.50
CA GLU A 139 -25.92 -23.07 -12.20
C GLU A 139 -24.99 -22.56 -13.32
N LYS A 140 -25.24 -21.35 -13.80
CA LYS A 140 -24.38 -20.74 -14.82
C LYS A 140 -23.04 -20.40 -14.20
N PHE A 141 -21.95 -20.75 -14.88
CA PHE A 141 -20.61 -20.42 -14.42
C PHE A 141 -20.47 -18.88 -14.24
N PRO A 142 -19.97 -18.39 -13.09
CA PRO A 142 -19.85 -16.98 -12.76
C PRO A 142 -18.67 -16.34 -13.50
N ILE A 143 -18.84 -16.15 -14.82
CA ILE A 143 -17.82 -15.61 -15.72
C ILE A 143 -17.36 -14.23 -15.25
N ARG A 144 -18.27 -13.39 -14.76
CA ARG A 144 -17.96 -12.03 -14.31
C ARG A 144 -16.93 -12.03 -13.18
N GLU A 145 -17.13 -12.87 -12.17
CA GLU A 145 -16.26 -13.00 -11.00
C GLU A 145 -14.89 -13.57 -11.40
N LEU A 146 -14.86 -14.56 -12.30
CA LEU A 146 -13.61 -15.06 -12.87
C LEU A 146 -12.88 -13.98 -13.68
N THR A 147 -13.58 -13.20 -14.51
CA THR A 147 -13.00 -12.10 -15.28
C THR A 147 -12.36 -11.06 -14.36
N PHE A 148 -13.04 -10.65 -13.29
CA PHE A 148 -12.46 -9.74 -12.29
C PHE A 148 -11.20 -10.31 -11.65
N TYR A 149 -11.26 -11.57 -11.21
CA TYR A 149 -10.11 -12.24 -10.59
C TYR A 149 -8.89 -12.32 -11.54
N LEU A 150 -9.09 -12.78 -12.78
CA LEU A 150 -8.02 -12.89 -13.78
C LEU A 150 -7.46 -11.52 -14.17
N THR A 151 -8.31 -10.49 -14.23
CA THR A 151 -7.89 -9.12 -14.52
C THR A 151 -7.06 -8.55 -13.38
N SER A 152 -7.44 -8.79 -12.12
CA SER A 152 -6.61 -8.48 -10.95
C SER A 152 -5.22 -9.12 -11.03
N LEU A 153 -5.16 -10.41 -11.39
CA LEU A 153 -3.89 -11.11 -11.54
C LEU A 153 -3.04 -10.55 -12.68
N LEU A 154 -3.65 -10.26 -13.84
CA LEU A 154 -2.94 -9.66 -14.97
C LEU A 154 -2.36 -8.30 -14.58
N SER A 155 -3.17 -7.46 -13.93
CA SER A 155 -2.75 -6.18 -13.38
C SER A 155 -1.56 -6.28 -12.43
N LEU A 156 -1.62 -7.21 -11.48
CA LEU A 156 -0.54 -7.46 -10.51
C LEU A 156 0.73 -7.97 -11.19
N PHE A 157 0.59 -8.87 -12.17
CA PHE A 157 1.71 -9.38 -12.96
C PHE A 157 2.38 -8.25 -13.74
N THR A 158 1.61 -7.41 -14.44
CA THR A 158 2.13 -6.25 -15.17
C THR A 158 2.82 -5.25 -14.25
N ALA A 159 2.25 -4.96 -13.08
CA ALA A 159 2.88 -4.06 -12.10
C ALA A 159 4.18 -4.63 -11.53
N THR A 160 4.22 -5.94 -11.26
CA THR A 160 5.43 -6.64 -10.80
C THR A 160 6.54 -6.57 -11.85
N MET A 161 6.20 -6.82 -13.12
CA MET A 161 7.15 -6.70 -14.22
C MET A 161 7.64 -5.26 -14.38
N LEU A 162 6.75 -4.28 -14.28
CA LEU A 162 7.13 -2.88 -14.40
C LEU A 162 8.07 -2.43 -13.27
N GLY A 163 7.75 -2.77 -12.03
CA GLY A 163 8.62 -2.46 -10.89
C GLY A 163 9.98 -3.16 -11.00
N PHE A 164 10.02 -4.39 -11.53
CA PHE A 164 11.29 -5.08 -11.80
C PHE A 164 12.12 -4.40 -12.89
N ILE A 165 11.48 -3.96 -13.99
CA ILE A 165 12.15 -3.18 -15.03
C ILE A 165 12.66 -1.86 -14.43
N ASP A 166 11.91 -1.23 -13.53
CA ASP A 166 12.34 0.00 -12.85
C ASP A 166 13.59 -0.25 -11.98
N ASP A 167 13.59 -1.33 -11.20
CA ASP A 167 14.74 -1.74 -10.37
C ASP A 167 15.99 -2.07 -11.21
N LEU A 168 15.83 -2.66 -12.40
CA LEU A 168 16.97 -3.02 -13.26
C LEU A 168 17.54 -1.84 -14.05
N PHE A 169 16.67 -0.97 -14.57
CA PHE A 169 17.06 0.05 -15.54
C PHE A 169 17.12 1.48 -14.96
N ASP A 170 16.71 1.68 -13.69
CA ASP A 170 16.60 3.00 -13.04
C ASP A 170 15.90 4.01 -13.97
N ILE A 171 14.65 3.69 -14.31
CA ILE A 171 13.92 4.41 -15.36
C ILE A 171 13.77 5.88 -14.95
N ARG A 172 14.00 6.80 -15.91
CA ARG A 172 13.79 8.23 -15.66
C ARG A 172 12.32 8.51 -15.31
N TRP A 173 12.08 9.40 -14.33
CA TRP A 173 10.74 9.78 -13.84
C TRP A 173 9.70 10.09 -14.94
N ARG A 174 10.11 10.68 -16.06
CA ARG A 174 9.25 11.00 -17.21
C ARG A 174 8.60 9.75 -17.86
N HIS A 175 9.20 8.59 -17.68
CA HIS A 175 8.68 7.30 -18.13
C HIS A 175 8.03 6.52 -16.96
N LYS A 176 8.39 6.80 -15.70
CA LYS A 176 7.74 6.19 -14.52
C LYS A 176 6.25 6.54 -14.41
N LEU A 177 5.82 7.73 -14.86
CA LEU A 177 4.41 8.15 -14.79
C LEU A 177 3.52 7.54 -15.90
N PRO A 178 3.92 7.47 -17.19
CA PRO A 178 3.04 6.94 -18.24
C PRO A 178 2.88 5.42 -18.23
N ILE A 179 3.88 4.65 -17.78
CA ILE A 179 3.84 3.19 -17.91
C ILE A 179 2.73 2.55 -17.04
N PRO A 180 2.51 2.97 -15.77
CA PRO A 180 1.38 2.50 -14.98
C PRO A 180 0.01 2.82 -15.62
N LEU A 181 -0.10 3.93 -16.37
CA LEU A 181 -1.33 4.27 -17.08
C LEU A 181 -1.65 3.25 -18.18
N ILE A 182 -0.65 2.82 -18.93
CA ILE A 182 -0.78 1.79 -19.97
C ILE A 182 -1.11 0.44 -19.33
N ALA A 183 -0.45 0.11 -18.20
CA ALA A 183 -0.70 -1.12 -17.46
C ALA A 183 -2.13 -1.24 -16.89
N ALA A 184 -2.82 -0.12 -16.66
CA ALA A 184 -4.19 -0.10 -16.17
C ALA A 184 -5.26 -0.33 -17.25
N VAL A 185 -4.90 -0.29 -18.54
CA VAL A 185 -5.85 -0.44 -19.67
C VAL A 185 -6.70 -1.71 -19.59
N PRO A 186 -6.14 -2.91 -19.32
CA PRO A 186 -6.95 -4.13 -19.19
C PRO A 186 -8.01 -4.03 -18.08
N THR A 187 -7.64 -3.44 -16.94
CA THR A 187 -8.55 -3.23 -15.81
C THR A 187 -9.71 -2.32 -16.18
N LEU A 188 -9.45 -1.25 -16.94
CA LEU A 188 -10.46 -0.29 -17.38
C LEU A 188 -11.44 -0.92 -18.38
N LEU A 189 -10.92 -1.69 -19.34
CA LEU A 189 -11.76 -2.37 -20.33
C LEU A 189 -12.70 -3.37 -19.67
N VAL A 190 -12.21 -4.11 -18.66
CA VAL A 190 -13.03 -5.06 -17.90
C VAL A 190 -14.04 -4.33 -17.02
N TYR A 191 -13.66 -3.21 -16.39
CA TYR A 191 -14.60 -2.36 -15.66
C TYR A 191 -15.74 -1.88 -16.57
N TYR A 192 -15.43 -1.45 -17.79
CA TYR A 192 -16.42 -1.06 -18.78
C TYR A 192 -17.29 -2.25 -19.24
N ALA A 193 -16.67 -3.35 -19.67
CA ALA A 193 -17.35 -4.52 -20.24
C ALA A 193 -18.29 -5.23 -19.25
N THR A 194 -18.00 -5.12 -17.95
CA THR A 194 -18.84 -5.69 -16.88
C THR A 194 -19.92 -4.73 -16.36
N GLY A 195 -20.07 -3.54 -16.97
CA GLY A 195 -21.10 -2.57 -16.62
C GLY A 195 -20.77 -1.72 -15.38
N GLY A 196 -19.50 -1.38 -15.19
CA GLY A 196 -19.05 -0.56 -14.06
C GLY A 196 -19.69 0.84 -14.04
N TRP A 197 -20.11 1.27 -12.85
CA TRP A 197 -20.77 2.56 -12.65
C TRP A 197 -19.78 3.72 -12.72
N THR A 198 -20.13 4.80 -13.42
CA THR A 198 -19.37 6.07 -13.44
C THR A 198 -20.02 7.18 -12.59
N TRP A 199 -21.07 6.80 -11.85
CA TRP A 199 -21.81 7.67 -10.96
C TRP A 199 -21.13 7.72 -9.59
N VAL A 200 -20.92 8.94 -9.10
CA VAL A 200 -20.21 9.19 -7.85
C VAL A 200 -21.11 9.98 -6.92
N VAL A 201 -21.31 9.45 -5.72
CA VAL A 201 -21.96 10.19 -4.62
C VAL A 201 -21.00 11.25 -4.08
N LEU A 202 -21.44 12.51 -4.05
CA LEU A 202 -20.69 13.64 -3.51
C LEU A 202 -21.11 13.95 -2.08
N PRO A 203 -20.19 14.43 -1.22
CA PRO A 203 -20.57 15.03 0.05
C PRO A 203 -21.51 16.23 -0.19
N GLU A 204 -22.51 16.39 0.68
CA GLU A 204 -23.53 17.44 0.54
C GLU A 204 -22.92 18.85 0.46
N SER A 205 -21.86 19.11 1.23
CA SER A 205 -21.13 20.38 1.23
C SER A 205 -20.47 20.70 -0.12
N VAL A 206 -19.93 19.69 -0.80
CA VAL A 206 -19.29 19.84 -2.11
C VAL A 206 -20.36 20.07 -3.19
N GLY A 207 -21.48 19.36 -3.10
CA GLY A 207 -22.64 19.60 -3.96
C GLY A 207 -23.13 21.04 -3.88
N LYS A 208 -23.31 21.56 -2.65
CA LYS A 208 -23.73 22.96 -2.41
C LYS A 208 -22.73 23.97 -2.96
N LEU A 209 -21.43 23.75 -2.77
CA LEU A 209 -20.38 24.63 -3.30
C LEU A 209 -20.40 24.67 -4.84
N LEU A 210 -20.49 23.52 -5.50
CA LEU A 210 -20.46 23.45 -6.96
C LEU A 210 -21.73 24.04 -7.60
N CYS A 211 -22.89 23.86 -6.95
CA CYS A 211 -24.11 24.58 -7.32
C CYS A 211 -23.93 26.09 -7.19
N SER A 212 -23.30 26.57 -6.11
CA SER A 212 -23.06 28.02 -5.90
C SER A 212 -22.12 28.64 -6.95
N LEU A 213 -21.25 27.83 -7.57
CA LEU A 213 -20.33 28.24 -8.63
C LEU A 213 -20.96 28.22 -10.03
N GLY A 214 -22.24 27.91 -10.16
CA GLY A 214 -22.99 28.03 -11.43
C GLY A 214 -22.57 27.02 -12.51
N LEU A 215 -21.89 25.92 -12.16
CA LEU A 215 -21.51 24.90 -13.12
C LEU A 215 -22.77 24.16 -13.65
N PRO A 216 -22.98 24.08 -14.97
CA PRO A 216 -24.15 23.40 -15.54
C PRO A 216 -24.10 21.87 -15.35
N GLY A 217 -25.24 21.26 -15.00
CA GLY A 217 -25.37 19.81 -14.71
C GLY A 217 -25.46 19.45 -13.22
N TRP A 218 -25.43 20.44 -12.33
CA TRP A 218 -25.36 20.26 -10.88
C TRP A 218 -26.67 20.74 -10.24
N THR A 219 -27.74 19.97 -10.41
CA THR A 219 -29.11 20.32 -9.97
C THR A 219 -29.41 19.86 -8.54
N GLY A 220 -28.46 20.00 -7.61
CA GLY A 220 -28.65 19.59 -6.21
C GLY A 220 -28.78 18.07 -5.99
N ALA A 221 -28.53 17.25 -7.03
CA ALA A 221 -28.50 15.80 -6.91
C ALA A 221 -27.24 15.34 -6.16
N PRO A 222 -27.33 14.44 -5.17
CA PRO A 222 -26.19 13.94 -4.39
C PRO A 222 -25.28 13.00 -5.21
N VAL A 223 -25.65 12.67 -6.45
CA VAL A 223 -24.95 11.75 -7.34
C VAL A 223 -24.67 12.44 -8.67
N VAL A 224 -23.42 12.36 -9.13
CA VAL A 224 -22.97 12.97 -10.39
C VAL A 224 -22.33 11.91 -11.27
N ASN A 225 -22.67 11.91 -12.56
CA ASN A 225 -21.99 11.07 -13.54
C ASN A 225 -20.70 11.75 -14.02
N LEU A 226 -19.56 11.15 -13.74
CA LEU A 226 -18.27 11.69 -14.15
C LEU A 226 -17.85 11.23 -15.56
N HIS A 227 -18.57 10.28 -16.16
CA HIS A 227 -18.28 9.74 -17.50
C HIS A 227 -16.78 9.42 -17.69
N VAL A 228 -16.13 10.03 -18.70
CA VAL A 228 -14.71 9.84 -19.00
C VAL A 228 -13.78 10.23 -17.85
N PHE A 229 -14.16 11.23 -17.03
CA PHE A 229 -13.36 11.64 -15.88
C PHE A 229 -13.30 10.57 -14.79
N TYR A 230 -14.31 9.68 -14.72
CA TYR A 230 -14.24 8.52 -13.84
C TYR A 230 -13.17 7.53 -14.30
N TYR A 231 -13.06 7.28 -15.61
CA TYR A 231 -12.01 6.43 -16.16
C TYR A 231 -10.62 7.05 -15.93
N VAL A 232 -10.46 8.37 -16.12
CA VAL A 232 -9.22 9.07 -15.76
C VAL A 232 -8.85 8.83 -14.30
N TYR A 233 -9.81 8.97 -13.38
CA TYR A 233 -9.61 8.63 -11.97
C TYR A 233 -9.16 7.17 -11.76
N LEU A 234 -9.82 6.21 -12.41
CA LEU A 234 -9.47 4.79 -12.31
C LEU A 234 -8.05 4.49 -12.83
N VAL A 235 -7.56 5.24 -13.84
CA VAL A 235 -6.18 5.09 -14.35
C VAL A 235 -5.17 5.72 -13.38
N LEU A 236 -5.51 6.86 -12.78
CA LEU A 236 -4.63 7.58 -11.86
C LEU A 236 -4.49 6.87 -10.51
N LEU A 237 -5.48 6.08 -10.09
CA LEU A 237 -5.46 5.40 -8.79
C LEU A 237 -4.30 4.39 -8.65
N PRO A 238 -4.07 3.43 -9.59
CA PRO A 238 -2.86 2.62 -9.63
C PRO A 238 -1.58 3.43 -9.60
N THR A 239 -1.47 4.45 -10.45
CA THR A 239 -0.29 5.32 -10.52
C THR A 239 -0.04 6.02 -9.19
N PHE A 240 -1.07 6.48 -8.50
CA PHE A 240 -0.94 7.10 -7.19
C PHE A 240 -0.52 6.09 -6.12
N THR A 241 -1.20 4.95 -6.00
CA THR A 241 -0.93 3.97 -4.95
C THR A 241 0.48 3.38 -5.03
N THR A 242 0.98 3.06 -6.23
CA THR A 242 2.34 2.53 -6.42
C THR A 242 3.41 3.57 -6.08
N ASN A 243 3.27 4.78 -6.63
CA ASN A 243 4.26 5.83 -6.42
C ASN A 243 4.22 6.39 -5.00
N SER A 244 3.05 6.49 -4.38
CA SER A 244 2.90 7.06 -3.03
C SER A 244 3.53 6.20 -1.94
N ILE A 245 3.46 4.87 -2.07
CA ILE A 245 4.24 3.93 -1.25
C ILE A 245 5.74 4.11 -1.54
N ASN A 246 6.11 4.19 -2.83
CA ASN A 246 7.52 4.27 -3.23
C ASN A 246 8.23 5.56 -2.77
N ILE A 247 7.53 6.69 -2.69
CA ILE A 247 8.12 7.94 -2.19
C ILE A 247 8.13 8.05 -0.65
N LEU A 248 7.41 7.16 0.05
CA LEU A 248 7.46 7.01 1.52
C LEU A 248 8.35 5.82 1.86
N ALA A 249 9.63 5.93 1.54
CA ALA A 249 10.62 4.86 1.57
C ALA A 249 11.98 5.35 2.12
N GLY A 250 12.91 4.42 2.33
CA GLY A 250 14.31 4.72 2.63
C GLY A 250 14.74 4.52 4.07
N ILE A 251 13.91 3.89 4.91
CA ILE A 251 14.29 3.36 6.23
C ILE A 251 13.85 1.91 6.34
N ASN A 252 14.62 1.08 7.03
CA ASN A 252 14.39 -0.36 7.14
C ASN A 252 13.00 -0.69 7.67
N GLY A 253 12.19 -1.38 6.86
CA GLY A 253 10.84 -1.83 7.19
C GLY A 253 9.70 -0.94 6.68
N VAL A 254 9.94 0.31 6.27
CA VAL A 254 8.84 1.27 6.04
C VAL A 254 8.01 0.94 4.79
N GLU A 255 8.66 0.46 3.73
CA GLU A 255 8.03 0.07 2.46
C GLU A 255 7.11 -1.14 2.64
N VAL A 256 7.29 -1.92 3.71
CA VAL A 256 6.61 -3.19 3.97
C VAL A 256 5.60 -3.07 5.10
N ILE A 257 5.91 -2.30 6.16
CA ILE A 257 4.97 -2.08 7.27
C ILE A 257 3.74 -1.28 6.84
N GLN A 258 3.92 -0.30 5.94
CA GLN A 258 2.80 0.52 5.47
C GLN A 258 1.79 -0.30 4.63
N PRO A 259 2.14 -1.09 3.60
CA PRO A 259 1.17 -1.94 2.91
C PRO A 259 0.65 -3.05 3.82
N LEU A 260 1.43 -3.57 4.76
CA LEU A 260 0.93 -4.57 5.73
C LEU A 260 -0.25 -4.01 6.54
N ILE A 261 -0.12 -2.80 7.10
CA ILE A 261 -1.19 -2.16 7.87
C ILE A 261 -2.38 -1.81 6.97
N ILE A 262 -2.14 -1.32 5.76
CA ILE A 262 -3.23 -1.04 4.80
C ILE A 262 -3.97 -2.32 4.45
N ALA A 263 -3.28 -3.42 4.13
CA ALA A 263 -3.90 -4.71 3.82
C ALA A 263 -4.71 -5.28 4.99
N MET A 264 -4.21 -5.15 6.23
CA MET A 264 -4.96 -5.50 7.44
C MET A 264 -6.20 -4.61 7.61
N SER A 265 -6.10 -3.31 7.30
CA SER A 265 -7.22 -2.37 7.39
C SER A 265 -8.30 -2.68 6.35
N VAL A 266 -7.91 -2.99 5.12
CA VAL A 266 -8.83 -3.40 4.06
C VAL A 266 -9.47 -4.74 4.40
N THR A 267 -8.69 -5.71 4.90
CA THR A 267 -9.21 -7.00 5.38
C THR A 267 -10.25 -6.80 6.48
N LEU A 268 -9.96 -5.96 7.49
CA LEU A 268 -10.92 -5.66 8.55
C LEU A 268 -12.19 -4.98 8.01
N ASN A 269 -12.05 -4.01 7.10
CA ASN A 269 -13.18 -3.38 6.41
C ASN A 269 -14.04 -4.43 5.70
N ASP A 270 -13.43 -5.34 4.95
CA ASP A 270 -14.14 -6.35 4.18
C ASP A 270 -14.87 -7.35 5.08
N LEU A 271 -14.27 -7.76 6.21
CA LEU A 271 -14.90 -8.65 7.18
C LEU A 271 -16.20 -8.07 7.75
N PHE A 272 -16.36 -6.75 7.84
CA PHE A 272 -17.62 -6.14 8.29
C PHE A 272 -18.81 -6.39 7.34
N PHE A 273 -18.55 -6.69 6.07
CA PHE A 273 -19.58 -7.00 5.08
C PHE A 273 -19.99 -8.48 5.06
N LEU A 274 -19.20 -9.37 5.67
CA LEU A 274 -19.40 -10.81 5.58
C LEU A 274 -20.36 -11.33 6.67
N PRO A 275 -21.22 -12.31 6.34
CA PRO A 275 -22.08 -13.01 7.31
C PRO A 275 -21.32 -14.13 8.04
N ILE A 276 -20.29 -13.77 8.80
CA ILE A 276 -19.40 -14.71 9.52
C ILE A 276 -19.37 -14.48 11.03
N TRP A 277 -20.04 -13.43 11.52
CA TRP A 277 -19.96 -13.01 12.90
C TRP A 277 -20.98 -13.77 13.75
N PRO A 278 -20.58 -14.25 14.94
CA PRO A 278 -21.50 -14.97 15.80
C PRO A 278 -22.54 -14.01 16.40
N GLU A 279 -23.78 -14.49 16.51
CA GLU A 279 -24.93 -13.70 16.94
C GLU A 279 -24.74 -13.04 18.31
N TRP A 280 -24.16 -13.76 19.27
CA TRP A 280 -23.89 -13.24 20.61
C TRP A 280 -22.97 -12.01 20.60
N LEU A 281 -21.99 -11.98 19.70
CA LEU A 281 -21.04 -10.87 19.59
C LEU A 281 -21.73 -9.66 18.96
N LEU A 282 -22.55 -9.88 17.94
CA LEU A 282 -23.33 -8.83 17.30
C LEU A 282 -24.35 -8.21 18.26
N ALA A 283 -25.00 -9.04 19.07
CA ALA A 283 -25.90 -8.59 20.13
C ALA A 283 -25.17 -7.78 21.20
N LEU A 284 -23.98 -8.22 21.63
CA LEU A 284 -23.13 -7.49 22.58
C LEU A 284 -22.71 -6.12 22.04
N LEU A 285 -22.44 -6.04 20.74
CA LEU A 285 -22.06 -4.80 20.05
C LEU A 285 -23.26 -3.91 19.68
N GLY A 286 -24.49 -4.32 20.00
CA GLY A 286 -25.71 -3.54 19.76
C GLY A 286 -26.07 -3.40 18.27
N VAL A 287 -25.70 -4.38 17.44
CA VAL A 287 -26.06 -4.38 16.00
C VAL A 287 -27.56 -4.68 15.84
N GLU A 288 -28.27 -3.92 15.00
CA GLU A 288 -29.74 -3.98 14.85
C GLU A 288 -30.30 -5.36 14.49
N ASN A 289 -29.56 -6.16 13.71
CA ASN A 289 -29.99 -7.49 13.28
C ASN A 289 -28.86 -8.54 13.48
N PRO A 290 -28.65 -9.03 14.70
CA PRO A 290 -27.62 -10.03 15.01
C PRO A 290 -27.80 -11.35 14.25
N ALA A 291 -29.04 -11.75 13.97
CA ALA A 291 -29.35 -12.97 13.22
C ALA A 291 -28.83 -12.96 11.78
N SER A 292 -28.52 -11.77 11.22
CA SER A 292 -27.94 -11.63 9.88
C SER A 292 -26.49 -12.13 9.80
N GLY A 293 -25.81 -12.32 10.94
CA GLY A 293 -24.39 -12.69 11.02
C GLY A 293 -23.42 -11.61 10.53
N ARG A 294 -23.90 -10.39 10.29
CA ARG A 294 -23.14 -9.28 9.68
C ARG A 294 -23.01 -8.10 10.64
N MET A 295 -21.84 -7.46 10.62
CA MET A 295 -21.64 -6.16 11.29
C MET A 295 -22.40 -5.03 10.59
N LEU A 296 -22.60 -5.14 9.27
CA LEU A 296 -23.36 -4.19 8.45
C LEU A 296 -24.64 -4.87 7.95
N PRO A 297 -25.81 -4.69 8.60
CA PRO A 297 -27.04 -5.40 8.26
C PRO A 297 -27.52 -5.20 6.81
N TRP A 298 -27.21 -4.03 6.23
CA TRP A 298 -27.55 -3.67 4.85
C TRP A 298 -26.62 -4.32 3.80
N ALA A 299 -25.52 -4.94 4.21
CA ALA A 299 -24.56 -5.57 3.30
C ALA A 299 -25.12 -6.90 2.76
N VAL A 300 -25.78 -6.83 1.60
CA VAL A 300 -26.38 -8.00 0.94
C VAL A 300 -26.02 -8.06 -0.55
N GLY A 301 -26.12 -9.24 -1.15
CA GLY A 301 -25.91 -9.45 -2.58
C GLY A 301 -24.49 -9.13 -3.05
N GLN A 302 -24.39 -8.38 -4.16
CA GLN A 302 -23.12 -8.16 -4.88
C GLN A 302 -22.04 -7.46 -4.05
N VAL A 303 -22.41 -6.65 -3.06
CA VAL A 303 -21.46 -5.96 -2.19
C VAL A 303 -20.67 -6.99 -1.37
N VAL A 304 -21.33 -8.01 -0.83
CA VAL A 304 -20.67 -9.09 -0.08
C VAL A 304 -19.71 -9.86 -0.98
N THR A 305 -20.12 -10.21 -2.20
CA THR A 305 -19.27 -10.92 -3.16
C THR A 305 -18.02 -10.11 -3.53
N ARG A 306 -18.15 -8.79 -3.66
CA ARG A 306 -17.03 -7.87 -3.94
C ARG A 306 -16.03 -7.79 -2.79
N HIS A 307 -16.52 -7.67 -1.55
CA HIS A 307 -15.65 -7.66 -0.36
C HIS A 307 -15.01 -9.04 -0.11
N LEU A 308 -15.74 -10.14 -0.37
CA LEU A 308 -15.18 -11.48 -0.34
C LEU A 308 -14.07 -11.68 -1.38
N MET A 309 -14.26 -11.17 -2.61
CA MET A 309 -13.21 -11.18 -3.62
C MET A 309 -11.99 -10.37 -3.17
N SER A 310 -12.19 -9.19 -2.57
CA SER A 310 -11.09 -8.39 -2.01
C SER A 310 -10.30 -9.16 -0.94
N LEU A 311 -10.99 -9.86 -0.02
CA LEU A 311 -10.35 -10.72 0.99
C LEU A 311 -9.46 -11.81 0.38
N TYR A 312 -9.87 -12.37 -0.77
CA TYR A 312 -9.06 -13.35 -1.49
C TYR A 312 -7.68 -12.81 -1.89
N PHE A 313 -7.56 -11.52 -2.19
CA PHE A 313 -6.26 -10.90 -2.48
C PHE A 313 -5.57 -10.35 -1.22
N MET A 314 -6.31 -9.74 -0.29
CA MET A 314 -5.70 -9.05 0.85
C MET A 314 -5.10 -10.00 1.90
N ILE A 315 -5.72 -11.16 2.17
CA ILE A 315 -5.22 -12.08 3.20
C ILE A 315 -3.87 -12.71 2.78
N PRO A 316 -3.68 -13.23 1.56
CA PRO A 316 -2.36 -13.70 1.12
C PRO A 316 -1.32 -12.58 1.02
N LEU A 317 -1.76 -11.34 0.73
CA LEU A 317 -0.88 -10.18 0.68
C LEU A 317 -0.32 -9.84 2.07
N ILE A 318 -1.15 -9.94 3.12
CA ILE A 318 -0.70 -9.84 4.53
C ILE A 318 0.37 -10.90 4.80
N GLY A 319 0.17 -12.14 4.35
CA GLY A 319 1.15 -13.22 4.49
C GLY A 319 2.51 -12.86 3.88
N VAL A 320 2.52 -12.41 2.61
CA VAL A 320 3.75 -11.97 1.94
C VAL A 320 4.41 -10.79 2.64
N CYS A 321 3.64 -9.75 3.00
CA CYS A 321 4.20 -8.57 3.65
C CYS A 321 4.78 -8.91 5.03
N ALA A 322 4.09 -9.72 5.83
CA ALA A 322 4.57 -10.16 7.14
C ALA A 322 5.83 -11.03 7.02
N GLY A 323 5.87 -11.95 6.06
CA GLY A 323 7.03 -12.79 5.80
C GLY A 323 8.23 -11.97 5.33
N PHE A 324 8.01 -10.99 4.45
CA PHE A 324 9.10 -10.15 3.94
C PHE A 324 9.60 -9.16 5.01
N LEU A 325 8.68 -8.61 5.81
CA LEU A 325 9.01 -7.73 6.94
C LEU A 325 9.94 -8.41 7.92
N TRP A 326 9.85 -9.74 8.13
CA TRP A 326 10.83 -10.47 8.95
C TRP A 326 12.27 -10.22 8.49
N HIS A 327 12.54 -10.27 7.18
CA HIS A 327 13.89 -10.06 6.63
C HIS A 327 14.25 -8.60 6.42
N ASN A 328 13.26 -7.75 6.14
CA ASN A 328 13.45 -6.32 5.87
C ASN A 328 13.43 -5.45 7.15
N TRP A 329 12.88 -5.94 8.27
CA TRP A 329 12.87 -5.21 9.53
C TRP A 329 14.29 -4.82 9.95
N TYR A 330 14.41 -3.72 10.70
CA TYR A 330 15.68 -3.23 11.20
C TYR A 330 16.42 -4.29 12.05
N PRO A 331 17.74 -4.54 11.81
CA PRO A 331 18.52 -4.11 10.64
C PRO A 331 18.16 -4.98 9.42
N ALA A 332 17.94 -4.35 8.25
CA ALA A 332 17.48 -5.07 7.07
C ALA A 332 18.54 -6.05 6.54
N ARG A 333 18.06 -7.21 6.07
CA ARG A 333 18.85 -8.23 5.37
C ARG A 333 18.39 -8.46 3.93
N ALA A 334 17.38 -7.73 3.51
CA ALA A 334 16.75 -7.78 2.19
C ALA A 334 16.09 -6.44 1.91
N PHE A 335 16.28 -5.88 0.71
CA PHE A 335 15.55 -4.70 0.26
C PHE A 335 14.41 -5.07 -0.69
N PRO A 336 13.24 -4.43 -0.55
CA PRO A 336 12.08 -4.72 -1.39
C PRO A 336 12.29 -4.36 -2.86
N GLY A 337 12.97 -3.25 -3.12
CA GLY A 337 13.01 -2.59 -4.44
C GLY A 337 11.69 -1.91 -4.80
N ASP A 338 11.70 -1.19 -5.91
CA ASP A 338 10.50 -0.61 -6.55
C ASP A 338 9.48 -1.71 -6.87
N THR A 339 9.94 -2.93 -7.16
CA THR A 339 9.08 -4.09 -7.44
C THR A 339 8.01 -4.34 -6.38
N LEU A 340 8.37 -4.35 -5.08
CA LEU A 340 7.37 -4.59 -4.04
C LEU A 340 6.38 -3.42 -3.94
N CYS A 341 6.87 -2.17 -4.02
CA CYS A 341 6.03 -0.97 -3.93
C CYS A 341 4.98 -0.94 -5.06
N TYR A 342 5.39 -1.26 -6.28
CA TYR A 342 4.50 -1.36 -7.44
C TYR A 342 3.50 -2.50 -7.29
N PHE A 343 3.97 -3.67 -6.86
CA PHE A 343 3.11 -4.83 -6.62
C PHE A 343 2.04 -4.54 -5.55
N THR A 344 2.43 -4.04 -4.38
CA THR A 344 1.49 -3.75 -3.28
C THR A 344 0.52 -2.62 -3.65
N GLY A 345 1.01 -1.55 -4.28
CA GLY A 345 0.15 -0.45 -4.73
C GLY A 345 -0.90 -0.92 -5.74
N MET A 346 -0.49 -1.75 -6.70
CA MET A 346 -1.42 -2.33 -7.67
C MET A 346 -2.41 -3.30 -7.01
N ALA A 347 -2.01 -4.08 -6.00
CA ALA A 347 -2.91 -4.95 -5.26
C ALA A 347 -4.07 -4.17 -4.62
N PHE A 348 -3.76 -3.05 -3.96
CA PHE A 348 -4.77 -2.18 -3.38
C PHE A 348 -5.68 -1.56 -4.44
N SER A 349 -5.11 -1.07 -5.53
CA SER A 349 -5.91 -0.50 -6.62
C SER A 349 -6.81 -1.53 -7.29
N ALA A 350 -6.32 -2.75 -7.55
CA ALA A 350 -7.09 -3.80 -8.18
C ALA A 350 -8.34 -4.17 -7.36
N VAL A 351 -8.18 -4.43 -6.06
CA VAL A 351 -9.32 -4.75 -5.18
C VAL A 351 -10.24 -3.54 -4.97
N ALA A 352 -9.69 -2.33 -4.89
CA ALA A 352 -10.49 -1.12 -4.73
C ALA A 352 -11.39 -0.81 -5.94
N ILE A 353 -10.85 -1.00 -7.15
CA ILE A 353 -11.57 -0.77 -8.41
C ILE A 353 -12.65 -1.83 -8.58
N GLN A 354 -12.31 -3.11 -8.44
CA GLN A 354 -13.26 -4.22 -8.63
C GLN A 354 -14.28 -4.31 -7.50
N GLY A 355 -13.87 -3.95 -6.29
CA GLY A 355 -14.73 -3.92 -5.11
C GLY A 355 -15.59 -2.67 -4.98
N HIS A 356 -15.41 -1.67 -5.84
CA HIS A 356 -16.10 -0.37 -5.81
C HIS A 356 -15.98 0.39 -4.47
N PHE A 357 -14.87 0.22 -3.75
CA PHE A 357 -14.58 0.91 -2.50
C PHE A 357 -13.34 1.80 -2.57
N SER A 358 -12.97 2.26 -3.77
CA SER A 358 -11.78 3.09 -4.00
C SER A 358 -11.71 4.38 -3.16
N LYS A 359 -12.86 4.97 -2.80
CA LYS A 359 -12.91 6.08 -1.83
C LYS A 359 -12.44 5.66 -0.44
N THR A 360 -12.92 4.51 0.05
CA THR A 360 -12.47 3.94 1.33
C THR A 360 -11.01 3.55 1.28
N MET A 361 -10.54 2.98 0.16
CA MET A 361 -9.12 2.69 -0.03
C MET A 361 -8.25 3.94 0.10
N LEU A 362 -8.65 5.07 -0.51
CA LEU A 362 -7.92 6.33 -0.37
C LEU A 362 -7.89 6.87 1.07
N LEU A 363 -8.92 6.60 1.89
CA LEU A 363 -8.88 6.93 3.31
C LEU A 363 -7.81 6.11 4.06
N PHE A 364 -7.59 4.85 3.71
CA PHE A 364 -6.48 4.07 4.27
C PHE A 364 -5.10 4.57 3.79
N PHE A 365 -5.04 5.32 2.68
CA PHE A 365 -3.82 5.94 2.16
C PHE A 365 -3.56 7.35 2.74
N LEU A 366 -4.25 7.78 3.81
CA LEU A 366 -4.10 9.13 4.38
C LEU A 366 -2.63 9.54 4.64
N PRO A 367 -1.76 8.70 5.25
CA PRO A 367 -0.35 9.06 5.43
C PRO A 367 0.42 9.21 4.11
N GLN A 368 0.13 8.38 3.11
CA GLN A 368 0.74 8.44 1.79
C GLN A 368 0.29 9.69 1.03
N ILE A 369 -1.01 10.03 1.11
CA ILE A 369 -1.56 11.28 0.58
C ILE A 369 -0.87 12.47 1.24
N PHE A 370 -0.76 12.49 2.56
CA PHE A 370 -0.05 13.54 3.28
C PHE A 370 1.42 13.67 2.83
N ASN A 371 2.16 12.56 2.75
CA ASN A 371 3.55 12.57 2.29
C ASN A 371 3.68 13.05 0.83
N PHE A 372 2.76 12.65 -0.04
CA PHE A 372 2.73 13.09 -1.44
C PHE A 372 2.47 14.59 -1.56
N LEU A 373 1.46 15.12 -0.86
CA LEU A 373 1.13 16.55 -0.86
C LEU A 373 2.29 17.37 -0.28
N LEU A 374 2.88 16.91 0.83
CA LEU A 374 4.07 17.52 1.43
C LEU A 374 5.27 17.52 0.46
N SER A 375 5.49 16.40 -0.24
CA SER A 375 6.58 16.22 -1.21
C SER A 375 6.37 17.01 -2.50
N SER A 376 5.14 17.41 -2.82
CA SER A 376 4.76 17.98 -4.12
C SER A 376 5.60 19.19 -4.54
N PRO A 377 5.95 20.16 -3.66
CA PRO A 377 6.82 21.27 -4.04
C PRO A 377 8.20 20.82 -4.53
N GLN A 378 8.77 19.75 -3.95
CA GLN A 378 10.02 19.16 -4.43
C GLN A 378 9.82 18.35 -5.72
N LEU A 379 8.78 17.52 -5.78
CA LEU A 379 8.49 16.66 -6.94
C LEU A 379 8.21 17.47 -8.22
N PHE A 380 7.48 18.59 -8.09
CA PHE A 380 7.21 19.53 -9.18
C PHE A 380 8.33 20.56 -9.38
N ARG A 381 9.46 20.42 -8.69
CA ARG A 381 10.67 21.27 -8.80
C ARG A 381 10.42 22.76 -8.50
N LEU A 382 9.40 23.08 -7.69
CA LEU A 382 9.22 24.41 -7.11
C LEU A 382 10.26 24.70 -6.02
N VAL A 383 10.75 23.64 -5.38
CA VAL A 383 11.86 23.62 -4.42
C VAL A 383 12.89 22.60 -4.92
N PRO A 384 14.21 22.83 -4.74
CA PRO A 384 15.22 21.83 -5.05
C PRO A 384 14.91 20.46 -4.46
N CYS A 385 15.00 19.43 -5.31
CA CYS A 385 14.71 18.05 -4.95
C CYS A 385 16.00 17.22 -5.08
N PRO A 386 16.68 16.92 -3.96
CA PRO A 386 17.80 16.00 -3.97
C PRO A 386 17.39 14.62 -4.49
N ARG A 387 18.35 13.86 -5.02
CA ARG A 387 18.10 12.46 -5.45
C ARG A 387 17.63 11.58 -4.29
N HIS A 388 18.21 11.78 -3.12
CA HIS A 388 17.87 11.04 -1.90
C HIS A 388 17.29 11.99 -0.86
N ARG A 389 16.08 11.67 -0.39
CA ARG A 389 15.32 12.47 0.60
C ARG A 389 15.12 11.73 1.93
N LEU A 390 15.80 10.60 2.11
CA LEU A 390 15.86 9.89 3.38
C LEU A 390 16.55 10.75 4.46
N PRO A 391 16.34 10.45 5.76
CA PRO A 391 17.06 11.11 6.85
C PRO A 391 18.58 11.01 6.73
N HIS A 392 19.29 11.77 7.56
CA HIS A 392 20.75 11.67 7.68
C HIS A 392 21.12 10.84 8.91
N PHE A 393 22.05 9.89 8.78
CA PHE A 393 22.55 9.13 9.93
C PHE A 393 23.75 9.84 10.55
N ASN A 394 23.67 10.16 11.85
CA ASN A 394 24.77 10.75 12.59
C ASN A 394 25.56 9.65 13.31
N GLU A 395 26.79 9.39 12.88
CA GLU A 395 27.64 8.33 13.45
C GLU A 395 28.02 8.58 14.91
N ALA A 396 28.14 9.84 15.34
CA ALA A 396 28.53 10.18 16.71
C ALA A 396 27.41 9.89 17.72
N THR A 397 26.15 10.11 17.33
CA THR A 397 24.98 9.87 18.19
C THR A 397 24.31 8.52 17.95
N GLY A 398 24.53 7.92 16.77
CA GLY A 398 23.83 6.72 16.31
C GLY A 398 22.34 6.95 15.99
N LEU A 399 21.93 8.21 15.77
CA LEU A 399 20.55 8.61 15.53
C LEU A 399 20.34 9.12 14.09
N LEU A 400 19.09 9.11 13.65
CA LEU A 400 18.66 9.77 12.42
C LEU A 400 18.29 11.23 12.70
N GLU A 401 18.78 12.12 11.86
CA GLU A 401 18.52 13.55 11.87
C GLU A 401 17.82 13.98 10.57
N PRO A 402 17.06 15.09 10.58
CA PRO A 402 16.45 15.61 9.37
C PRO A 402 17.49 15.90 8.29
N SER A 403 17.32 15.35 7.09
CA SER A 403 18.14 15.73 5.94
C SER A 403 17.66 17.04 5.32
N LYS A 404 18.54 17.72 4.58
CA LYS A 404 18.29 19.06 4.04
C LYS A 404 18.38 19.07 2.51
N ALA A 405 17.59 19.94 1.91
CA ALA A 405 17.75 20.40 0.54
C ALA A 405 18.46 21.76 0.58
N VAL A 406 19.71 21.78 0.11
CA VAL A 406 20.50 23.01 -0.02
C VAL A 406 20.10 23.70 -1.32
N PHE A 407 19.97 25.02 -1.28
CA PHE A 407 19.61 25.81 -2.44
C PHE A 407 20.88 26.31 -3.12
N GLU A 408 20.99 26.15 -4.43
CA GLU A 408 22.10 26.73 -5.22
C GLU A 408 21.80 28.18 -5.65
N ARG A 409 20.52 28.56 -5.58
CA ARG A 409 19.97 29.86 -5.94
C ARG A 409 18.72 30.11 -5.12
N ALA A 410 18.34 31.37 -4.98
CA ALA A 410 17.10 31.75 -4.31
C ALA A 410 15.89 30.97 -4.88
N PRO A 411 15.05 30.35 -4.03
CA PRO A 411 13.84 29.68 -4.48
C PRO A 411 12.86 30.70 -5.09
N PRO A 412 12.04 30.28 -6.07
CA PRO A 412 11.02 31.16 -6.64
C PRO A 412 10.03 31.61 -5.57
N LEU A 413 9.36 32.75 -5.79
CA LEU A 413 8.42 33.36 -4.82
C LEU A 413 7.39 32.36 -4.29
N LEU A 414 6.78 31.57 -5.18
CA LEU A 414 5.82 30.53 -4.79
C LEU A 414 6.45 29.47 -3.88
N GLY A 415 7.66 29.02 -4.20
CA GLY A 415 8.41 28.06 -3.39
C GLY A 415 8.74 28.62 -2.00
N ARG A 416 9.13 29.89 -1.92
CA ARG A 416 9.38 30.60 -0.65
C ARG A 416 8.12 30.70 0.21
N ILE A 417 7.00 31.12 -0.37
CA ILE A 417 5.70 31.22 0.34
C ILE A 417 5.29 29.85 0.90
N ILE A 418 5.40 28.79 0.09
CA ILE A 418 5.09 27.44 0.52
C ILE A 418 5.99 27.00 1.68
N LEU A 419 7.30 27.24 1.58
CA LEU A 419 8.27 26.87 2.62
C LEU A 419 8.02 27.62 3.93
N GLU A 420 7.74 28.92 3.87
CA GLU A 420 7.41 29.73 5.06
C GLU A 420 6.09 29.27 5.69
N ALA A 421 5.07 28.97 4.88
CA ALA A 421 3.82 28.38 5.38
C ALA A 421 4.05 27.02 6.05
N PHE A 422 4.87 26.15 5.44
CA PHE A 422 5.23 24.86 6.02
C PHE A 422 6.04 25.00 7.31
N GLN A 423 6.89 26.02 7.44
CA GLN A 423 7.60 26.31 8.68
C GLN A 423 6.64 26.73 9.81
N ILE A 424 5.66 27.60 9.52
CA ILE A 424 4.62 28.02 10.48
C ILE A 424 3.83 26.79 10.94
N LEU A 425 3.50 25.89 10.02
CA LEU A 425 2.86 24.61 10.33
C LEU A 425 3.81 23.58 10.96
N GLY A 426 5.07 23.93 11.25
CA GLY A 426 6.08 23.05 11.84
C GLY A 426 6.42 21.82 11.00
N LEU A 427 6.20 21.85 9.68
CA LEU A 427 6.46 20.74 8.75
C LEU A 427 7.89 20.75 8.21
N THR A 428 8.58 21.89 8.26
CA THR A 428 9.97 22.01 7.79
C THR A 428 10.73 23.00 8.67
N ARG A 429 12.06 22.83 8.76
CA ARG A 429 12.97 23.84 9.31
C ARG A 429 13.66 24.55 8.16
N LEU A 430 13.69 25.87 8.22
CA LEU A 430 14.37 26.72 7.24
C LEU A 430 15.65 27.27 7.86
N GLU A 431 16.70 27.31 7.04
CA GLU A 431 17.96 27.97 7.40
C GLU A 431 18.12 29.22 6.53
N ARG A 432 18.50 30.31 7.19
CA ARG A 432 18.74 31.60 6.57
C ARG A 432 20.23 31.92 6.63
N ALA A 433 20.73 32.61 5.61
CA ALA A 433 22.08 33.10 5.59
C ALA A 433 22.32 33.99 6.81
N PRO A 434 23.42 33.78 7.56
CA PRO A 434 23.75 34.63 8.68
C PRO A 434 24.09 36.05 8.18
N PRO A 435 23.91 37.07 9.04
CA PRO A 435 24.38 38.41 8.72
C PRO A 435 25.90 38.39 8.49
N PRO A 436 26.42 39.19 7.56
CA PRO A 436 27.85 39.23 7.29
C PRO A 436 28.62 39.57 8.57
N ALA A 437 29.63 38.75 8.90
CA ALA A 437 30.50 38.98 10.05
C ALA A 437 31.31 40.27 9.82
N ASP A 438 31.16 41.23 10.73
CA ASP A 438 31.88 42.50 10.79
C ASP A 438 31.81 43.42 9.56
N SER A 439 30.74 44.23 9.51
CA SER A 439 30.68 45.49 8.75
C SER A 439 31.60 46.59 9.34
N LYS A 440 32.84 46.24 9.75
CA LYS A 440 33.88 47.22 10.13
C LYS A 440 34.84 47.56 8.98
N SER A 441 34.90 46.73 7.94
CA SER A 441 35.52 47.08 6.67
C SER A 441 34.42 47.28 5.64
N GLY A 442 34.23 48.52 5.17
CA GLY A 442 33.16 48.94 4.25
C GLY A 442 33.20 48.35 2.83
N GLU A 443 33.63 47.10 2.67
CA GLU A 443 33.47 46.33 1.44
C GLU A 443 32.05 45.73 1.40
N LYS A 444 31.16 46.42 0.69
CA LYS A 444 29.88 45.84 0.29
C LYS A 444 30.16 44.70 -0.68
N THR A 445 29.74 43.49 -0.35
CA THR A 445 29.61 42.41 -1.33
C THR A 445 28.79 42.90 -2.52
N PRO A 446 29.12 42.49 -3.76
CA PRO A 446 28.35 42.89 -4.94
C PRO A 446 26.86 42.61 -4.71
N SER A 447 25.98 43.58 -4.97
CA SER A 447 24.53 43.50 -4.73
C SER A 447 23.84 42.33 -5.45
N ASP A 448 24.53 41.70 -6.40
CA ASP A 448 23.98 40.66 -7.26
C ASP A 448 24.48 39.24 -6.86
N SER A 449 25.28 39.13 -5.80
CA SER A 449 25.79 37.85 -5.32
C SER A 449 24.85 37.20 -4.28
N TRP A 450 24.45 35.96 -4.54
CA TRP A 450 23.67 35.12 -3.62
C TRP A 450 24.62 34.22 -2.80
N PRO A 451 24.35 33.96 -1.51
CA PRO A 451 23.20 34.45 -0.71
C PRO A 451 23.44 35.82 -0.04
N GLN A 452 22.36 36.61 0.11
CA GLN A 452 22.34 37.84 0.92
C GLN A 452 21.87 37.57 2.35
N ASP A 453 22.08 38.53 3.27
CA ASP A 453 21.61 38.44 4.66
C ASP A 453 20.10 38.15 4.73
N GLY A 454 19.72 37.13 5.49
CA GLY A 454 18.33 36.70 5.66
C GLY A 454 17.77 35.84 4.52
N ASP A 455 18.53 35.62 3.44
CA ASP A 455 18.11 34.74 2.35
C ASP A 455 17.99 33.28 2.81
N LEU A 456 17.01 32.57 2.26
CA LEU A 456 16.84 31.15 2.50
C LEU A 456 17.96 30.37 1.78
N ILE A 457 18.75 29.62 2.55
CA ILE A 457 19.88 28.82 2.05
C ILE A 457 19.57 27.32 2.03
N SER A 458 18.71 26.85 2.93
CA SER A 458 18.32 25.44 2.97
C SER A 458 16.95 25.26 3.63
N ALA A 459 16.32 24.12 3.33
CA ALA A 459 15.15 23.64 4.03
C ALA A 459 15.30 22.15 4.32
N THR A 460 14.69 21.64 5.40
CA THR A 460 14.60 20.19 5.59
C THR A 460 13.82 19.54 4.44
N ASN A 461 14.25 18.35 4.03
CA ASN A 461 13.59 17.61 2.94
C ASN A 461 12.11 17.37 3.26
N LEU A 462 11.25 17.61 2.29
CA LEU A 462 9.80 17.60 2.47
C LEU A 462 9.26 16.17 2.35
N THR A 463 9.45 15.38 3.41
CA THR A 463 8.93 14.01 3.53
C THR A 463 8.40 13.78 4.94
N LEU A 464 7.43 12.86 5.10
CA LEU A 464 6.87 12.50 6.40
C LEU A 464 7.95 12.04 7.39
N LEU A 465 8.97 11.33 6.90
CA LEU A 465 10.12 10.91 7.71
C LEU A 465 10.84 12.10 8.35
N ASN A 466 11.16 13.12 7.56
CA ASN A 466 11.83 14.31 8.07
C ASN A 466 10.91 15.17 8.94
N VAL A 467 9.61 15.24 8.65
CA VAL A 467 8.62 15.92 9.52
C VAL A 467 8.61 15.32 10.92
N LEU A 468 8.59 13.99 11.03
CA LEU A 468 8.63 13.30 12.32
C LEU A 468 9.91 13.64 13.10
N LEU A 469 11.06 13.70 12.42
CA LEU A 469 12.34 14.09 13.04
C LEU A 469 12.38 15.59 13.41
N VAL A 470 11.77 16.45 12.61
CA VAL A 470 11.66 17.89 12.89
C VAL A 470 10.79 18.14 14.13
N ARG A 471 9.70 17.39 14.28
CA ARG A 471 8.71 17.54 15.36
C ARG A 471 9.09 16.84 16.66
N LEU A 472 9.63 15.62 16.56
CA LEU A 472 9.88 14.74 17.71
C LEU A 472 11.37 14.64 18.06
N GLY A 473 12.25 15.24 17.24
CA GLY A 473 13.69 15.23 17.42
C GLY A 473 14.39 14.02 16.79
N PRO A 474 15.73 13.97 16.86
CA PRO A 474 16.52 12.84 16.36
C PRO A 474 16.18 11.55 17.11
N MET A 475 16.10 10.44 16.38
CA MET A 475 15.72 9.15 16.95
C MET A 475 16.36 7.98 16.22
N ARG A 476 16.29 6.80 16.81
CA ARG A 476 16.74 5.57 16.15
C ARG A 476 15.83 5.21 14.98
N GLU A 477 16.40 4.67 13.92
CA GLU A 477 15.67 4.20 12.74
C GLU A 477 14.48 3.26 13.02
N PRO A 478 14.58 2.21 13.87
CA PRO A 478 13.43 1.36 14.17
C PRO A 478 12.30 2.14 14.86
N THR A 479 12.64 3.12 15.70
CA THR A 479 11.66 4.00 16.34
C THR A 479 10.94 4.84 15.30
N LEU A 480 11.67 5.43 14.34
CA LEU A 480 11.08 6.20 13.24
C LEU A 480 10.15 5.33 12.39
N CYS A 481 10.57 4.10 12.06
CA CYS A 481 9.77 3.14 11.31
C CYS A 481 8.46 2.77 12.05
N LEU A 482 8.56 2.49 13.36
CA LEU A 482 7.39 2.25 14.20
C LEU A 482 6.46 3.46 14.29
N LEU A 483 6.99 4.69 14.33
CA LEU A 483 6.16 5.90 14.33
C LEU A 483 5.41 6.09 13.01
N VAL A 484 6.03 5.78 11.87
CA VAL A 484 5.32 5.76 10.58
C VAL A 484 4.21 4.71 10.60
N GLY A 485 4.50 3.51 11.10
CA GLY A 485 3.49 2.46 11.31
C GLY A 485 2.35 2.90 12.24
N ALA A 486 2.65 3.57 13.35
CA ALA A 486 1.66 4.11 14.27
C ALA A 486 0.81 5.20 13.60
N GLY A 487 1.42 6.08 12.83
CA GLY A 487 0.72 7.07 12.00
C GLY A 487 -0.20 6.41 10.97
N GLN A 488 0.20 5.27 10.40
CA GLN A 488 -0.63 4.48 9.49
C GLN A 488 -1.83 3.85 10.20
N VAL A 489 -1.65 3.27 11.39
CA VAL A 489 -2.76 2.74 12.21
C VAL A 489 -3.73 3.86 12.59
N ALA A 490 -3.22 5.01 13.02
CA ALA A 490 -4.05 6.17 13.35
C ALA A 490 -4.82 6.68 12.12
N GLY A 491 -4.19 6.75 10.95
CA GLY A 491 -4.84 7.07 9.68
C GLY A 491 -5.97 6.09 9.35
N SER A 492 -5.75 4.78 9.54
CA SER A 492 -6.79 3.77 9.35
C SER A 492 -7.93 3.89 10.37
N ALA A 493 -7.65 4.22 11.63
CA ALA A 493 -8.68 4.46 12.64
C ALA A 493 -9.54 5.68 12.27
N VAL A 494 -8.92 6.77 11.80
CA VAL A 494 -9.63 7.94 11.25
C VAL A 494 -10.46 7.55 10.03
N ALA A 495 -9.92 6.74 9.12
CA ALA A 495 -10.65 6.24 7.97
C ALA A 495 -11.92 5.47 8.37
N PHE A 496 -11.80 4.58 9.37
CA PHE A 496 -12.94 3.85 9.93
C PHE A 496 -13.97 4.76 10.61
N ALA A 497 -13.51 5.73 11.40
CA ALA A 497 -14.39 6.72 12.03
C ALA A 497 -15.14 7.56 10.99
N ILE A 498 -14.47 7.97 9.90
CA ILE A 498 -15.11 8.68 8.79
C ILE A 498 -16.11 7.76 8.08
N ARG A 499 -15.72 6.53 7.75
CA ARG A 499 -16.54 5.61 6.96
C ARG A 499 -17.80 5.16 7.70
N TYR A 500 -17.67 4.78 8.98
CA TYR A 500 -18.75 4.17 9.75
C TYR A 500 -19.42 5.12 10.74
N GLY A 501 -18.69 6.10 11.28
CA GLY A 501 -19.25 7.14 12.17
C GLY A 501 -19.84 8.30 11.37
N VAL A 502 -18.97 9.11 10.74
CA VAL A 502 -19.37 10.35 10.05
C VAL A 502 -20.16 10.09 8.77
N GLY A 503 -19.91 8.97 8.08
CA GLY A 503 -20.63 8.61 6.86
C GLY A 503 -22.14 8.45 7.07
N SER A 504 -22.58 8.06 8.28
CA SER A 504 -24.00 8.03 8.64
C SER A 504 -24.62 9.44 8.79
N LEU A 505 -23.83 10.41 9.26
CA LEU A 505 -24.22 11.81 9.50
C LEU A 505 -24.17 12.67 8.23
N VAL A 506 -23.19 12.44 7.34
CA VAL A 506 -22.92 13.29 6.17
C VAL A 506 -23.63 12.83 4.90
N TYR A 507 -23.91 11.53 4.76
CA TYR A 507 -24.61 11.00 3.58
C TYR A 507 -26.09 10.68 3.84
N GLY A 508 -26.57 10.84 5.08
CA GLY A 508 -27.92 10.47 5.50
C GLY A 508 -28.06 8.96 5.67
N GLY A 509 -28.63 8.53 6.80
CA GLY A 509 -28.77 7.11 7.16
C GLY A 509 -29.44 6.22 6.10
N ASP A 510 -30.26 6.80 5.22
CA ASP A 510 -31.07 6.10 4.21
C ASP A 510 -30.43 5.97 2.82
N ARG A 511 -29.17 6.39 2.63
CA ARG A 511 -28.51 6.42 1.31
C ARG A 511 -27.22 5.59 1.24
N ARG A 512 -27.27 4.39 1.83
CA ARG A 512 -26.21 3.38 1.76
C ARG A 512 -26.42 2.40 0.62
#